data_AF-A0A8S4R0B0-F1
#
_entry.id   AF-A0A8S4R0B0-F1
#
_cell.length_a   1.000
_cell.length_b   1.000
_cell.length_c   1.000
_cell.angle_alpha   90.00
_cell.angle_beta   90.00
_cell.angle_gamma   90.00
#
_symmetry.space_group_name_H-M   'P 1'
#
loop_
_entity.id
_entity.type
_entity.pdbx_description
1 polymer ?
#
loop_
_entity_poly.entity_id
_entity_poly.type
_entity_poly.pdbx_seq_one_letter_code
_entity_poly.pdbx_strand_id
1 'polypeptide(L)'
;MDKLFDSLNSDTVDLRRGKPFLTNLKDTSPHLVFINEMKTFLQSLKFKGSKSTLPSHIGWQWTLNGIQMSIKSLATRRLQQDPLENLFGCIRGNCGSNCNPTSGQFVAGLKTSILSNLSHIGGGNCELDSNEVIIGNFKLLLSNGTILKSYTEEAATSSSVWKLNDCDIHQEVLEESGELQACAYFCGFLIKNYKNACEKLHSVNY
;
A
#
# COMPACT_ATOMS: atom_id res chain seq x y z
N MET A 1 -14.36 -22.38 6.39
CA MET A 1 -14.01 -21.46 5.29
C MET A 1 -14.65 -20.08 5.45
N ASP A 2 -15.97 -19.94 5.61
CA ASP A 2 -16.63 -18.62 5.77
C ASP A 2 -16.00 -17.74 6.87
N LYS A 3 -15.89 -18.28 8.09
CA LYS A 3 -15.23 -17.60 9.23
C LYS A 3 -13.77 -17.22 8.97
N LEU A 4 -13.05 -18.03 8.16
CA LEU A 4 -11.66 -17.76 7.80
C LEU A 4 -11.57 -16.57 6.85
N PHE A 5 -12.48 -16.50 5.88
CA PHE A 5 -12.57 -15.36 4.99
C PHE A 5 -12.99 -14.09 5.73
N ASP A 6 -14.01 -14.18 6.60
CA ASP A 6 -14.44 -13.07 7.47
C ASP A 6 -13.24 -12.53 8.28
N SER A 7 -12.42 -13.42 8.85
CA SER A 7 -11.22 -13.06 9.64
C SER A 7 -10.13 -12.33 8.84
N LEU A 8 -10.05 -12.58 7.53
CA LEU A 8 -9.05 -12.01 6.63
C LEU A 8 -9.55 -10.79 5.86
N ASN A 9 -10.83 -10.47 5.97
CA ASN A 9 -11.48 -9.36 5.29
C ASN A 9 -12.23 -8.45 6.27
N SER A 10 -11.69 -8.29 7.49
CA SER A 10 -12.32 -7.49 8.53
C SER A 10 -11.87 -6.02 8.47
N ASP A 11 -12.79 -5.11 8.78
CA ASP A 11 -12.52 -3.67 8.82
C ASP A 11 -13.08 -2.93 10.04
N THR A 12 -13.93 -3.59 10.80
CA THR A 12 -14.68 -2.94 11.87
C THR A 12 -14.05 -3.18 13.23
N VAL A 13 -13.97 -2.14 14.05
CA VAL A 13 -13.50 -2.25 15.44
C VAL A 13 -14.53 -2.98 16.32
N ASP A 14 -15.81 -2.80 16.00
CA ASP A 14 -16.96 -3.28 16.76
C ASP A 14 -17.62 -4.50 16.11
N LEU A 15 -18.35 -5.27 16.94
CA LEU A 15 -19.14 -6.43 16.51
C LEU A 15 -20.20 -6.03 15.48
N ARG A 16 -19.93 -6.28 14.20
CA ARG A 16 -20.93 -6.17 13.14
C ARG A 16 -21.80 -7.42 13.09
N ARG A 17 -23.12 -7.25 13.19
CA ARG A 17 -24.13 -8.30 12.91
C ARG A 17 -23.93 -9.59 13.73
N GLY A 18 -23.35 -9.48 14.94
CA GLY A 18 -23.04 -10.62 15.78
C GLY A 18 -21.95 -11.56 15.24
N LYS A 19 -21.21 -11.16 14.19
CA LYS A 19 -20.12 -11.95 13.61
C LYS A 19 -18.77 -11.51 14.22
N PRO A 20 -18.19 -12.26 15.16
CA PRO A 20 -16.95 -11.85 15.82
C PRO A 20 -15.76 -11.81 14.86
N PHE A 21 -15.76 -12.66 13.82
CA PHE A 21 -14.67 -12.74 12.85
C PHE A 21 -14.66 -11.62 11.80
N LEU A 22 -15.70 -10.79 11.74
CA LEU A 22 -15.71 -9.56 10.91
C LEU A 22 -15.10 -8.35 11.63
N THR A 23 -14.57 -8.55 12.84
CA THR A 23 -13.95 -7.49 13.62
C THR A 23 -12.44 -7.47 13.41
N ASN A 24 -11.79 -6.36 13.75
CA ASN A 24 -10.33 -6.25 13.66
C ASN A 24 -9.67 -7.37 14.48
N LEU A 25 -8.59 -7.91 13.93
CA LEU A 25 -7.73 -8.87 14.60
C LEU A 25 -7.10 -8.20 15.83
N LYS A 26 -7.41 -8.70 17.02
CA LYS A 26 -6.89 -8.23 18.31
C LYS A 26 -6.46 -9.42 19.17
N ASP A 27 -5.59 -9.17 20.13
CA ASP A 27 -5.08 -10.20 21.04
C ASP A 27 -6.21 -10.80 21.90
N THR A 28 -7.20 -9.99 22.23
CA THR A 28 -8.40 -10.36 23.00
C THR A 28 -9.50 -11.03 22.17
N SER A 29 -9.35 -11.02 20.84
CA SER A 29 -10.39 -11.51 19.93
C SER A 29 -10.26 -13.01 19.67
N PRO A 30 -11.35 -13.72 19.31
CA PRO A 30 -11.30 -15.17 19.08
C PRO A 30 -10.50 -15.57 17.84
N HIS A 31 -10.01 -14.61 17.05
CA HIS A 31 -9.32 -14.86 15.81
C HIS A 31 -8.03 -15.67 15.99
N LEU A 32 -7.19 -15.38 16.99
CA LEU A 32 -5.89 -16.04 17.12
C LEU A 32 -6.02 -17.55 17.38
N VAL A 33 -6.96 -17.93 18.25
CA VAL A 33 -7.29 -19.34 18.51
C VAL A 33 -7.79 -20.00 17.22
N PHE A 34 -8.75 -19.37 16.55
CA PHE A 34 -9.32 -19.89 15.31
C PHE A 34 -8.30 -19.98 14.17
N ILE A 35 -7.38 -19.02 14.05
CA ILE A 35 -6.30 -19.03 13.05
C ILE A 35 -5.38 -20.23 13.29
N ASN A 36 -5.03 -20.55 14.54
CA ASN A 36 -4.22 -21.72 14.85
C ASN A 36 -4.93 -23.02 14.45
N GLU A 37 -6.22 -23.16 14.74
CA GLU A 37 -7.03 -24.30 14.29
C GLU A 37 -7.04 -24.42 12.75
N MET A 38 -7.19 -23.28 12.06
CA MET A 38 -7.19 -23.24 10.59
C MET A 38 -5.83 -23.53 9.97
N LYS A 39 -4.71 -23.18 10.63
CA LYS A 39 -3.38 -23.58 10.19
C LYS A 39 -3.22 -25.11 10.19
N THR A 40 -3.61 -25.77 11.29
CA THR A 40 -3.56 -27.23 11.39
C THR A 40 -4.46 -27.89 10.35
N PHE A 41 -5.68 -27.36 10.17
CA PHE A 41 -6.59 -27.84 9.13
C PHE A 41 -5.98 -27.71 7.73
N LEU A 42 -5.45 -26.54 7.35
CA LEU A 42 -4.87 -26.30 6.03
C LEU A 42 -3.66 -27.21 5.77
N GLN A 43 -2.76 -27.36 6.74
CA GLN A 43 -1.61 -28.26 6.64
C GLN A 43 -2.00 -29.72 6.40
N SER A 44 -3.17 -30.15 6.89
CA SER A 44 -3.70 -31.50 6.68
C SER A 44 -4.24 -31.74 5.27
N LEU A 45 -4.49 -30.69 4.49
CA LEU A 45 -5.09 -30.81 3.16
C LEU A 45 -4.12 -31.45 2.16
N LYS A 46 -4.61 -32.48 1.47
CA LYS A 46 -3.91 -33.12 0.34
C LYS A 46 -4.65 -32.83 -0.95
N PHE A 47 -3.92 -32.39 -1.97
CA PHE A 47 -4.48 -32.07 -3.27
C PHE A 47 -4.48 -33.29 -4.18
N LYS A 48 -5.64 -33.67 -4.69
CA LYS A 48 -5.78 -34.77 -5.64
C LYS A 48 -5.27 -34.32 -7.02
N GLY A 49 -4.44 -35.14 -7.66
CA GLY A 49 -3.97 -34.88 -9.02
C GLY A 49 -2.75 -33.95 -9.14
N SER A 50 -2.22 -33.46 -8.02
CA SER A 50 -0.95 -32.73 -8.00
C SER A 50 0.12 -33.57 -7.29
N LYS A 51 1.32 -33.63 -7.88
CA LYS A 51 2.50 -34.26 -7.24
C LYS A 51 3.23 -33.29 -6.31
N SER A 52 3.00 -32.00 -6.47
CA SER A 52 3.62 -30.93 -5.70
C SER A 52 2.59 -30.12 -4.92
N THR A 53 3.05 -29.43 -3.87
CA THR A 53 2.24 -28.47 -3.13
C THR A 53 1.82 -27.32 -4.03
N LEU A 54 0.52 -27.02 -4.10
CA LEU A 54 0.03 -25.90 -4.87
C LEU A 54 0.50 -24.57 -4.26
N PRO A 55 0.86 -23.56 -5.09
CA PRO A 55 1.25 -22.24 -4.59
C PRO A 55 0.19 -21.60 -3.69
N SER A 56 -1.10 -21.80 -3.98
CA SER A 56 -2.20 -21.30 -3.14
C SER A 56 -2.20 -21.91 -1.74
N HIS A 57 -1.84 -23.18 -1.60
CA HIS A 57 -1.72 -23.83 -0.28
C HIS A 57 -0.61 -23.19 0.55
N ILE A 58 0.55 -22.94 -0.08
CA ILE A 58 1.68 -22.25 0.56
C ILE A 58 1.27 -20.82 0.93
N GLY A 59 0.59 -20.11 0.02
CA GLY A 59 0.09 -18.76 0.23
C GLY A 59 -0.81 -18.66 1.47
N TRP A 60 -1.76 -19.58 1.63
CA TRP A 60 -2.61 -19.63 2.82
C TRP A 60 -1.81 -19.76 4.12
N GLN A 61 -0.79 -20.62 4.14
CA GLN A 61 0.07 -20.77 5.32
C GLN A 61 0.84 -19.47 5.63
N TRP A 62 1.40 -18.83 4.61
CA TRP A 62 2.10 -17.56 4.76
C TRP A 62 1.19 -16.44 5.26
N THR A 63 -0.03 -16.32 4.69
CA THR A 63 -1.01 -15.31 5.13
C THR A 63 -1.35 -15.49 6.61
N LEU A 64 -1.65 -16.70 7.06
CA LEU A 64 -2.01 -16.94 8.47
C LEU A 64 -0.82 -16.77 9.42
N ASN A 65 0.40 -17.04 8.97
CA ASN A 65 1.60 -16.76 9.75
C ASN A 65 1.87 -15.26 9.87
N GLY A 66 1.74 -14.51 8.77
CA GLY A 66 2.01 -13.08 8.75
C GLY A 66 1.04 -12.26 9.62
N ILE A 67 -0.27 -12.52 9.53
CA ILE A 67 -1.26 -11.76 10.31
C ILE A 67 -1.13 -11.95 11.82
N GLN A 68 -0.66 -13.13 12.27
CA GLN A 68 -0.50 -13.44 13.69
C GLN A 68 0.62 -12.63 14.35
N MET A 69 1.55 -12.07 13.57
CA MET A 69 2.63 -11.23 14.09
C MET A 69 2.15 -9.80 14.47
N SER A 70 0.88 -9.45 14.24
CA SER A 70 0.32 -8.13 14.55
C SER A 70 -0.44 -8.16 15.89
N ILE A 71 -0.03 -7.32 16.85
CA ILE A 71 -0.28 -7.54 18.30
C ILE A 71 -1.02 -6.37 18.98
N LYS A 72 -1.81 -5.56 18.26
CA LYS A 72 -2.62 -4.50 18.92
C LYS A 72 -4.03 -4.44 18.36
N SER A 73 -4.13 -4.20 17.07
CA SER A 73 -5.39 -4.22 16.33
C SER A 73 -5.04 -4.12 14.85
N LEU A 74 -5.54 -5.04 14.04
CA LEU A 74 -5.29 -5.08 12.60
C LEU A 74 -6.61 -5.25 11.83
N ALA A 75 -6.90 -4.30 10.94
CA ALA A 75 -7.97 -4.42 9.96
C ALA A 75 -7.44 -5.22 8.77
N THR A 76 -7.76 -6.51 8.70
CA THR A 76 -7.19 -7.43 7.71
C THR A 76 -7.60 -7.09 6.28
N ARG A 77 -8.74 -6.41 6.08
CA ARG A 77 -9.15 -5.85 4.78
C ARG A 77 -8.15 -4.85 4.18
N ARG A 78 -7.28 -4.24 4.99
CA ARG A 78 -6.24 -3.31 4.51
C ARG A 78 -4.97 -4.01 3.99
N LEU A 79 -4.86 -5.32 4.19
CA LEU A 79 -3.72 -6.11 3.71
C LEU A 79 -3.95 -6.70 2.31
N GLN A 80 -5.16 -6.58 1.78
CA GLN A 80 -5.56 -7.14 0.50
C GLN A 80 -5.22 -6.20 -0.66
N GLN A 81 -5.15 -6.76 -1.87
CA GLN A 81 -4.88 -5.99 -3.09
C GLN A 81 -6.12 -5.23 -3.62
N ASP A 82 -7.31 -5.50 -3.11
CA ASP A 82 -8.58 -4.91 -3.56
C ASP A 82 -8.54 -3.38 -3.74
N PRO A 83 -7.95 -2.56 -2.84
CA PRO A 83 -7.86 -1.12 -3.06
C PRO A 83 -7.07 -0.73 -4.32
N LEU A 84 -6.01 -1.49 -4.64
CA LEU A 84 -5.21 -1.29 -5.84
C LEU A 84 -5.99 -1.72 -7.10
N GLU A 85 -6.72 -2.83 -7.03
CA GLU A 85 -7.56 -3.29 -8.13
C GLU A 85 -8.70 -2.30 -8.43
N ASN A 86 -9.30 -1.75 -7.37
CA ASN A 86 -10.31 -0.69 -7.46
C ASN A 86 -9.73 0.57 -8.11
N LEU A 87 -8.50 0.97 -7.74
CA LEU A 87 -7.80 2.09 -8.39
C LEU A 87 -7.61 1.85 -9.89
N PHE A 88 -7.19 0.63 -10.28
CA PHE A 88 -7.09 0.29 -11.70
C PHE A 88 -8.45 0.36 -12.42
N GLY A 89 -9.53 -0.02 -11.74
CA GLY A 89 -10.90 0.19 -12.22
C GLY A 89 -11.22 1.66 -12.49
N CYS A 90 -10.91 2.54 -11.54
CA CYS A 90 -11.08 3.99 -11.69
C CYS A 90 -10.27 4.55 -12.88
N ILE A 91 -9.01 4.13 -13.02
CA ILE A 91 -8.13 4.58 -14.12
C ILE A 91 -8.72 4.17 -15.49
N ARG A 92 -9.16 2.91 -15.62
CA ARG A 92 -9.81 2.43 -16.85
C ARG A 92 -11.12 3.16 -17.13
N GLY A 93 -11.89 3.49 -16.09
CA GLY A 93 -13.11 4.29 -16.18
C GLY A 93 -12.86 5.70 -16.73
N ASN A 94 -11.82 6.38 -16.23
CA ASN A 94 -11.44 7.73 -16.68
C ASN A 94 -10.99 7.78 -18.14
N CYS A 95 -10.55 6.66 -18.71
CA CYS A 95 -10.16 6.52 -20.11
C CYS A 95 -11.35 6.12 -21.01
N GLY A 96 -12.58 6.56 -20.70
CA GLY A 96 -13.77 6.21 -21.47
C GLY A 96 -14.15 4.73 -21.37
N SER A 97 -13.96 4.13 -20.19
CA SER A 97 -14.14 2.68 -19.98
C SER A 97 -13.24 1.80 -20.85
N ASN A 98 -12.06 2.30 -21.23
CA ASN A 98 -11.07 1.51 -21.95
C ASN A 98 -10.53 0.39 -21.05
N CYS A 99 -10.93 -0.86 -21.34
CA CYS A 99 -10.50 -2.03 -20.60
C CYS A 99 -9.00 -2.33 -20.72
N ASN A 100 -8.34 -1.82 -21.76
CA ASN A 100 -6.93 -2.09 -22.06
C ASN A 100 -6.21 -0.79 -22.50
N PRO A 101 -5.94 0.14 -21.58
CA PRO A 101 -5.26 1.38 -21.89
C PRO A 101 -3.80 1.15 -22.29
N THR A 102 -3.28 1.97 -23.21
CA THR A 102 -1.84 2.07 -23.42
C THR A 102 -1.15 2.64 -22.18
N SER A 103 0.17 2.50 -22.06
CA SER A 103 0.93 3.08 -20.95
C SER A 103 0.70 4.59 -20.79
N GLY A 104 0.68 5.34 -21.89
CA GLY A 104 0.39 6.79 -21.87
C GLY A 104 -1.03 7.10 -21.39
N GLN A 105 -2.03 6.32 -21.83
CA GLN A 105 -3.40 6.45 -21.38
C GLN A 105 -3.56 6.10 -19.90
N PHE A 106 -2.85 5.06 -19.42
CA PHE A 106 -2.83 4.70 -18.01
C PHE A 106 -2.24 5.82 -17.15
N VAL A 107 -1.11 6.41 -17.56
CA VAL A 107 -0.50 7.55 -16.87
C VAL A 107 -1.44 8.75 -16.84
N ALA A 108 -2.09 9.06 -17.97
CA ALA A 108 -3.08 10.14 -18.04
C ALA A 108 -4.26 9.88 -17.09
N GLY A 109 -4.83 8.67 -17.12
CA GLY A 109 -5.93 8.28 -16.24
C GLY A 109 -5.55 8.29 -14.75
N LEU A 110 -4.34 7.88 -14.40
CA LEU A 110 -3.80 7.97 -13.04
C LEU A 110 -3.67 9.43 -12.58
N LYS A 111 -3.08 10.31 -13.42
CA LYS A 111 -2.98 11.75 -13.13
C LYS A 111 -4.37 12.35 -12.89
N THR A 112 -5.33 12.03 -13.76
CA THR A 112 -6.72 12.48 -13.61
C THR A 112 -7.36 11.98 -12.32
N SER A 113 -7.17 10.70 -11.95
CA SER A 113 -7.69 10.15 -10.69
C SER A 113 -7.11 10.89 -9.47
N ILE A 114 -5.82 11.21 -9.47
CA ILE A 114 -5.18 11.94 -8.38
C ILE A 114 -5.74 13.36 -8.31
N LEU A 115 -5.76 14.09 -9.43
CA LEU A 115 -6.23 15.47 -9.48
C LEU A 115 -7.70 15.60 -9.09
N SER A 116 -8.56 14.68 -9.53
CA SER A 116 -9.97 14.65 -9.15
C SER A 116 -10.15 14.47 -7.65
N ASN A 117 -9.40 13.55 -7.02
CA ASN A 117 -9.49 13.36 -5.57
C ASN A 117 -8.95 14.57 -4.79
N LEU A 118 -7.91 15.25 -5.30
CA LEU A 118 -7.36 16.46 -4.68
C LEU A 118 -8.27 17.68 -4.83
N SER A 119 -8.93 17.85 -5.99
CA SER A 119 -9.83 18.98 -6.24
C SER A 119 -11.12 18.93 -5.42
N HIS A 120 -11.50 17.75 -4.96
CA HIS A 120 -12.67 17.52 -4.10
C HIS A 120 -12.36 17.56 -2.60
N ILE A 121 -11.14 17.91 -2.18
CA ILE A 121 -10.83 18.21 -0.78
C ILE A 121 -11.48 19.55 -0.42
N GLY A 122 -12.75 19.51 -0.01
CA GLY A 122 -13.44 20.65 0.62
C GLY A 122 -12.80 21.00 1.98
N GLY A 123 -13.04 22.22 2.46
CA GLY A 123 -12.38 22.86 3.62
C GLY A 123 -12.57 22.17 4.97
N GLY A 124 -11.95 20.99 5.14
CA GLY A 124 -11.73 20.35 6.44
C GLY A 124 -10.58 21.01 7.20
N ASN A 125 -10.14 20.37 8.30
CA ASN A 125 -9.01 20.79 9.16
C ASN A 125 -7.64 20.74 8.43
N CYS A 126 -7.52 21.43 7.31
CA CYS A 126 -6.28 21.65 6.61
C CYS A 126 -5.69 22.95 7.14
N GLU A 127 -4.53 22.86 7.77
CA GLU A 127 -3.68 24.01 8.03
C GLU A 127 -3.17 24.61 6.71
N LEU A 128 -2.96 25.92 6.67
CA LEU A 128 -2.40 26.61 5.51
C LEU A 128 -0.98 26.08 5.27
N ASP A 129 -0.86 25.10 4.40
CA ASP A 129 0.43 24.58 3.97
C ASP A 129 0.98 25.49 2.87
N SER A 130 2.14 26.08 3.12
CA SER A 130 2.88 26.91 2.14
C SER A 130 3.68 26.05 1.16
N ASN A 131 3.56 24.71 1.21
CA ASN A 131 4.15 23.83 0.21
C ASN A 131 3.44 23.93 -1.15
N GLU A 132 3.84 24.93 -1.92
CA GLU A 132 3.60 24.98 -3.37
C GLU A 132 4.24 23.79 -4.11
N VAL A 133 5.13 23.03 -3.46
CA VAL A 133 5.93 21.96 -4.07
C VAL A 133 5.08 20.83 -4.65
N ILE A 134 4.01 20.40 -3.96
CA ILE A 134 3.18 19.28 -4.44
C ILE A 134 2.44 19.72 -5.72
N ILE A 135 1.78 20.88 -5.68
CA ILE A 135 1.03 21.43 -6.82
C ILE A 135 1.99 21.89 -7.94
N GLY A 136 3.15 22.45 -7.59
CA GLY A 136 4.21 22.88 -8.50
C GLY A 136 4.82 21.72 -9.28
N ASN A 137 5.07 20.58 -8.62
CA ASN A 137 5.50 19.35 -9.26
C ASN A 137 4.42 18.75 -10.16
N PHE A 138 3.14 18.88 -9.80
CA PHE A 138 2.04 18.49 -10.69
C PHE A 138 1.94 19.41 -11.92
N LYS A 139 2.15 20.72 -11.76
CA LYS A 139 2.21 21.68 -12.87
C LYS A 139 3.36 21.32 -13.83
N LEU A 140 4.53 20.95 -13.29
CA LEU A 140 5.68 20.43 -14.03
C LEU A 140 5.34 19.12 -14.80
N LEU A 141 4.61 18.21 -14.15
CA LEU A 141 4.12 16.96 -14.75
C LEU A 141 3.08 17.17 -15.86
N LEU A 142 2.38 18.30 -15.86
CA LEU A 142 1.41 18.70 -16.89
C LEU A 142 2.07 19.51 -18.02
N SER A 143 3.11 20.30 -17.71
CA SER A 143 3.85 21.11 -18.70
C SER A 143 4.81 20.28 -19.56
N ASN A 144 5.24 19.09 -19.12
CA ASN A 144 6.03 18.18 -19.95
C ASN A 144 5.21 17.46 -21.05
N GLY A 145 3.94 17.81 -21.23
CA GLY A 145 3.08 17.34 -22.32
C GLY A 145 3.31 18.03 -23.67
N THR A 146 4.26 18.95 -23.78
CA THR A 146 4.55 19.63 -25.05
C THR A 146 5.89 19.16 -25.61
N ILE A 147 5.81 18.40 -26.71
CA ILE A 147 6.86 17.95 -27.64
C ILE A 147 7.50 16.58 -27.33
N LEU A 148 6.76 15.50 -27.65
CA LEU A 148 7.36 14.39 -28.41
C LEU A 148 7.30 14.79 -29.88
N LYS A 149 8.35 15.46 -30.37
CA LYS A 149 8.60 15.55 -31.82
C LYS A 149 8.80 14.11 -32.30
N SER A 150 8.04 13.78 -33.34
CA SER A 150 8.15 12.56 -34.14
C SER A 150 9.60 12.11 -34.32
N TYR A 151 9.93 10.93 -33.81
CA TYR A 151 10.98 10.11 -34.38
C TYR A 151 10.29 8.89 -34.97
N THR A 152 10.20 8.91 -36.29
CA THR A 152 9.90 7.74 -37.12
C THR A 152 10.92 6.63 -36.85
N GLU A 153 10.37 5.43 -36.76
CA GLU A 153 10.93 4.08 -36.80
C GLU A 153 12.44 3.92 -37.09
N GLU A 154 13.12 3.17 -36.22
CA GLU A 154 13.77 1.91 -36.63
C GLU A 154 14.03 1.02 -35.40
N ALA A 155 13.65 -0.25 -35.52
CA ALA A 155 13.84 -1.27 -34.51
C ALA A 155 15.27 -1.86 -34.60
N ALA A 156 16.02 -1.84 -33.50
CA ALA A 156 17.08 -2.82 -33.27
C ALA A 156 17.41 -2.95 -31.77
N THR A 157 17.08 -4.13 -31.26
CA THR A 157 17.51 -4.81 -30.04
C THR A 157 18.91 -4.44 -29.54
N SER A 158 19.05 -4.07 -28.25
CA SER A 158 20.09 -4.64 -27.40
C SER A 158 19.87 -4.32 -25.91
N SER A 159 19.90 -5.38 -25.11
CA SER A 159 19.97 -5.41 -23.66
C SER A 159 21.11 -4.55 -23.12
N SER A 160 20.82 -3.65 -22.18
CA SER A 160 21.83 -3.25 -21.19
C SER A 160 21.21 -2.91 -19.84
N VAL A 161 21.58 -3.77 -18.90
CA VAL A 161 21.49 -3.68 -17.44
C VAL A 161 21.79 -2.26 -16.94
N TRP A 162 20.89 -1.73 -16.11
CA TRP A 162 21.14 -0.50 -15.33
C TRP A 162 22.26 -0.78 -14.31
N LYS A 163 23.49 -0.38 -14.63
CA LYS A 163 24.56 -0.22 -13.63
C LYS A 163 24.30 1.08 -12.87
N LEU A 164 24.03 0.96 -11.58
CA LEU A 164 24.12 2.08 -10.64
C LEU A 164 25.60 2.47 -10.53
N ASN A 165 25.96 3.62 -11.08
CA ASN A 165 27.22 4.26 -10.75
C ASN A 165 27.02 5.03 -9.44
N ASP A 166 27.88 4.75 -8.47
CA ASP A 166 28.11 5.63 -7.32
C ASP A 166 28.42 7.04 -7.83
N CYS A 167 27.63 8.02 -7.40
CA CYS A 167 27.90 9.42 -7.64
C CYS A 167 28.38 10.09 -6.35
N ASP A 168 29.59 10.64 -6.45
CA ASP A 168 30.32 11.39 -5.44
C ASP A 168 29.47 12.49 -4.78
N ILE A 169 29.55 12.53 -3.45
CA ILE A 169 28.96 13.56 -2.61
C ILE A 169 29.74 14.85 -2.81
N HIS A 170 29.29 15.70 -3.74
CA HIS A 170 29.60 17.12 -3.70
C HIS A 170 28.62 17.83 -2.77
N GLN A 171 29.15 18.30 -1.65
CA GLN A 171 28.49 19.10 -0.65
C GLN A 171 28.25 20.52 -1.19
N GLU A 172 27.09 20.74 -1.80
CA GLU A 172 26.50 22.06 -1.97
C GLU A 172 25.25 22.15 -1.09
N VAL A 173 25.39 22.91 -0.01
CA VAL A 173 24.28 23.29 0.86
C VAL A 173 23.44 24.32 0.10
N LEU A 174 22.25 23.91 -0.36
CA LEU A 174 21.20 24.83 -0.77
C LEU A 174 19.81 24.22 -0.51
N GLU A 175 19.18 24.81 0.52
CA GLU A 175 17.76 25.17 0.67
C GLU A 175 16.65 24.11 0.42
N GLU A 176 15.98 23.77 1.53
CA GLU A 176 14.59 23.26 1.64
C GLU A 176 14.07 22.36 0.52
N SER A 177 14.76 21.24 0.29
CA SER A 177 14.13 20.11 -0.41
C SER A 177 12.99 19.55 0.45
N GLY A 178 11.78 19.51 -0.09
CA GLY A 178 10.62 18.85 0.54
C GLY A 178 10.87 17.39 0.87
N GLU A 179 11.85 16.74 0.21
CA GLU A 179 12.29 15.38 0.55
C GLU A 179 13.03 15.35 1.88
N LEU A 180 13.84 16.37 2.20
CA LEU A 180 14.51 16.49 3.50
C LEU A 180 13.49 16.75 4.61
N GLN A 181 12.47 17.55 4.35
CA GLN A 181 11.37 17.79 5.30
C GLN A 181 10.49 16.53 5.49
N ALA A 182 10.17 15.80 4.42
CA ALA A 182 9.44 14.55 4.49
C ALA A 182 10.24 13.47 5.24
N CYS A 183 11.55 13.37 4.97
CA CYS A 183 12.47 12.50 5.71
C CYS A 183 12.55 12.92 7.19
N ALA A 184 12.68 14.21 7.49
CA ALA A 184 12.70 14.70 8.86
C ALA A 184 11.39 14.41 9.61
N TYR A 185 10.24 14.60 8.95
CA TYR A 185 8.93 14.27 9.51
C TYR A 185 8.80 12.77 9.78
N PHE A 186 9.16 11.93 8.81
CA PHE A 186 9.11 10.48 8.95
C PHE A 186 10.05 9.98 10.06
N CYS A 187 11.28 10.50 10.11
CA CYS A 187 12.23 10.22 11.17
C CYS A 187 11.70 10.67 12.55
N GLY A 188 11.11 11.87 12.63
CA GLY A 188 10.48 12.38 13.85
C GLY A 188 9.31 11.51 14.32
N PHE A 189 8.48 11.03 13.40
CA PHE A 189 7.38 10.10 13.67
C PHE A 189 7.89 8.76 14.21
N LEU A 190 8.96 8.19 13.61
CA LEU A 190 9.59 6.96 14.09
C LEU A 190 10.17 7.14 15.50
N ILE A 191 10.92 8.22 15.74
CA ILE A 191 11.52 8.52 17.05
C ILE A 191 10.43 8.71 18.12
N LYS A 192 9.36 9.45 17.81
CA LYS A 192 8.23 9.64 18.72
C LYS A 192 7.56 8.31 19.08
N ASN A 193 7.34 7.44 18.11
CA ASN A 193 6.73 6.13 18.36
C ASN A 193 7.66 5.21 19.15
N TYR A 194 8.96 5.27 18.89
CA TYR A 194 9.95 4.50 19.65
C TYR A 194 10.03 4.98 21.10
N LYS A 195 10.06 6.30 21.33
CA LYS A 195 10.03 6.89 22.67
C LYS A 195 8.76 6.51 23.44
N ASN A 196 7.59 6.62 22.79
CA ASN A 196 6.32 6.20 23.38
C ASN A 196 6.26 4.69 23.69
N ALA A 197 6.95 3.85 22.91
CA ALA A 197 7.07 2.42 23.17
C ALA A 197 8.00 2.13 24.36
N CYS A 198 9.12 2.84 24.47
CA CYS A 198 10.05 2.74 25.61
C CYS A 198 9.44 3.27 26.92
N GLU A 199 8.71 4.39 26.88
CA GLU A 199 8.03 4.93 28.05
C GLU A 199 6.95 3.97 28.57
N LYS A 200 6.21 3.31 27.66
CA LYS A 200 5.26 2.25 28.01
C LYS A 200 5.90 1.01 28.63
N LEU A 201 7.15 0.69 28.28
CA LEU A 201 7.91 -0.41 28.89
C LEU A 201 8.43 -0.04 30.29
N HIS A 202 8.74 1.24 30.54
CA HIS A 202 9.17 1.72 31.86
C HIS A 202 8.00 1.92 32.84
N SER A 203 6.80 2.26 32.37
CA SER A 203 5.60 2.39 33.22
C SER A 203 4.94 1.07 33.62
N VAL A 204 5.52 -0.08 33.25
CA VAL A 204 5.04 -1.43 33.63
C VAL A 204 5.92 -2.05 34.74
N ASN A 205 7.01 -1.37 35.15
CA ASN A 205 7.93 -1.84 36.20
C ASN A 205 7.91 -0.97 37.48
N TYR A 206 6.73 -0.53 37.91
CA TYR A 206 6.45 -0.09 39.29
C TYR A 206 5.08 -0.55 39.74
#